data_AF-A0A2G4E610-F1
#
_entry.id   AF-A0A2G4E610-F1
#
_cell.length_a   1.000
_cell.length_b   1.000
_cell.length_c   1.000
_cell.angle_alpha   90.00
_cell.angle_beta   90.00
_cell.angle_gamma   90.00
#
_symmetry.space_group_name_H-M   'P 1'
#
loop_
_entity.id
_entity.type
_entity.pdbx_description
1 polymer ?
#
loop_
_entity_poly.entity_id
_entity_poly.type
_entity_poly.pdbx_seq_one_letter_code
_entity_poly.pdbx_strand_id
1 'polypeptide(L)'
;LGGEHQPWYWQLVNQRLNTELAELLCPLRPLSDITALPVDDQRPDTAPMTCRLHLRLGSQVLHAQLCADARVMLQLLGGHHWQPHRQNVAQDWPIRQPLVLGELSLSLDQLASLQPGDVLLPSLCHFDEEGGGRLQLAGRQWAVQTDSRAEQLYVRFSHEEDLGHGQ
;
A
#
# COMPACT_ATOMS: atom_id res chain seq x y z
N LEU A 1 13.17 -9.82 -10.29
CA LEU A 1 13.31 -9.63 -11.75
C LEU A 1 14.00 -8.28 -11.97
N GLY A 2 15.34 -8.26 -11.96
CA GLY A 2 16.15 -7.03 -12.04
C GLY A 2 16.99 -7.02 -13.30
N GLY A 3 16.35 -6.79 -14.45
CA GLY A 3 17.05 -6.47 -15.70
C GLY A 3 16.95 -4.98 -15.97
N GLU A 4 17.96 -4.39 -16.62
CA GLU A 4 17.94 -2.98 -17.01
C GLU A 4 16.65 -2.61 -17.74
N HIS A 5 15.96 -1.56 -17.27
CA HIS A 5 14.74 -1.07 -17.89
C HIS A 5 15.06 -0.48 -19.26
N GLN A 6 14.83 -1.26 -20.32
CA GLN A 6 15.06 -0.82 -21.68
C GLN A 6 13.95 0.16 -22.12
N PRO A 7 14.27 1.43 -22.47
CA PRO A 7 13.26 2.44 -22.81
C PRO A 7 12.33 2.04 -23.97
N TRP A 8 12.82 1.23 -24.91
CA TRP A 8 12.05 0.76 -26.07
C TRP A 8 10.87 -0.14 -25.68
N TYR A 9 10.97 -0.90 -24.58
CA TYR A 9 9.92 -1.83 -24.15
C TYR A 9 8.64 -1.07 -23.79
N TRP A 10 8.78 0.03 -23.04
CA TRP A 10 7.65 0.86 -22.64
C TRP A 10 7.06 1.66 -23.80
N GLN A 11 7.88 2.05 -24.78
CA GLN A 11 7.37 2.63 -26.02
C GLN A 11 6.49 1.63 -26.78
N LEU A 12 6.91 0.37 -26.88
CA LEU A 12 6.12 -0.69 -27.51
C LEU A 12 4.81 -0.95 -26.74
N VAL A 13 4.86 -1.00 -25.40
CA VAL A 13 3.66 -1.14 -24.57
C VAL A 13 2.67 -0.01 -24.83
N ASN A 14 3.13 1.25 -24.80
CA ASN A 14 2.29 2.42 -25.08
C ASN A 14 1.68 2.40 -26.48
N GLN A 15 2.37 1.84 -27.48
CA GLN A 15 1.87 1.71 -28.86
C GLN A 15 0.90 0.54 -29.05
N ARG A 16 0.98 -0.50 -28.22
CA ARG A 16 0.16 -1.72 -28.34
C ARG A 16 -1.13 -1.65 -27.54
N LEU A 17 -1.28 -0.66 -26.66
CA LEU A 17 -2.54 -0.43 -25.95
C LEU A 17 -3.63 -0.03 -26.94
N ASN A 18 -4.83 -0.59 -26.74
CA ASN A 18 -6.03 -0.11 -27.42
C ASN A 18 -6.20 1.40 -27.14
N THR A 19 -6.77 2.14 -28.10
CA THR A 19 -7.01 3.60 -28.03
C THR A 19 -7.67 4.05 -26.74
N GLU A 20 -8.74 3.40 -26.28
CA GLU A 20 -9.47 3.75 -25.06
C GLU A 20 -8.59 3.62 -23.81
N LEU A 21 -7.75 2.58 -23.74
CA LEU A 21 -6.80 2.41 -22.64
C LEU A 21 -5.60 3.35 -22.75
N ALA A 22 -5.17 3.65 -23.98
CA ALA A 22 -4.06 4.55 -24.23
C ALA A 22 -4.43 5.99 -23.85
N GLU A 23 -5.64 6.45 -24.17
CA GLU A 23 -6.15 7.76 -23.74
C GLU A 23 -6.16 7.91 -22.22
N LEU A 24 -6.39 6.80 -21.50
CA LEU A 24 -6.50 6.80 -20.05
C LEU A 24 -5.16 6.66 -19.32
N LEU A 25 -4.29 5.77 -19.80
CA LEU A 25 -3.11 5.30 -19.05
C LEU A 25 -1.78 5.74 -19.65
N CYS A 26 -1.74 6.17 -20.92
CA CYS A 26 -0.48 6.54 -21.56
C CYS A 26 -0.08 7.99 -21.27
N PRO A 27 1.24 8.29 -21.22
CA PRO A 27 2.34 7.34 -21.40
C PRO A 27 2.67 6.59 -20.10
N LEU A 28 2.67 5.26 -20.17
CA LEU A 28 3.24 4.39 -19.15
C LEU A 28 4.77 4.46 -19.21
N ARG A 29 5.39 4.54 -18.04
CA ARG A 29 6.84 4.60 -17.87
C ARG A 29 7.26 3.62 -16.76
N PRO A 30 8.49 3.07 -16.83
CA PRO A 30 9.00 2.27 -15.73
C PRO A 30 9.06 3.12 -14.46
N LEU A 31 8.82 2.46 -13.33
CA LEU A 31 9.11 3.02 -12.03
C LEU A 31 10.64 2.96 -11.84
N SER A 32 11.33 4.08 -12.05
CA SER A 32 12.74 4.26 -11.68
C SER A 32 12.84 4.63 -10.19
N ASP A 33 14.03 4.48 -9.58
CA ASP A 33 14.29 4.82 -8.17
C ASP A 33 13.90 6.27 -7.79
N ILE A 34 13.92 7.20 -8.74
CA ILE A 34 13.54 8.63 -8.58
C ILE A 34 12.01 8.84 -8.65
N THR A 35 11.27 7.83 -9.12
CA THR A 35 9.81 7.83 -9.28
C THR A 35 9.10 6.82 -8.39
N ALA A 36 9.85 6.03 -7.60
CA ALA A 36 9.27 5.26 -6.51
C ALA A 36 8.46 6.24 -5.67
N LEU A 37 7.17 5.95 -5.49
CA LEU A 37 6.29 6.84 -4.75
C LEU A 37 6.89 7.02 -3.35
N PRO A 38 7.33 8.24 -3.00
CA PRO A 38 7.98 8.46 -1.73
C PRO A 38 6.97 8.10 -0.63
N VAL A 39 7.33 7.15 0.21
CA VAL A 39 6.68 6.94 1.50
C VAL A 39 7.26 8.00 2.44
N ASP A 40 7.04 9.26 2.09
CA ASP A 40 7.54 10.40 2.86
C ASP A 40 6.38 10.98 3.66
N ASP A 41 6.34 10.62 4.94
CA ASP A 41 5.31 11.04 5.90
C ASP A 41 5.26 12.57 6.08
N GLN A 42 6.27 13.30 5.60
CA GLN A 42 6.35 14.75 5.70
C GLN A 42 5.60 15.52 4.60
N ARG A 43 5.12 14.86 3.53
CA ARG A 43 4.35 15.54 2.48
C ARG A 43 3.09 14.76 2.09
N PRO A 44 1.91 15.10 2.65
CA PRO A 44 0.69 14.32 2.46
C PRO A 44 0.22 14.24 0.99
N ASP A 45 0.60 15.22 0.17
CA ASP A 45 0.23 15.27 -1.26
C ASP A 45 0.98 14.26 -2.14
N THR A 46 2.05 13.64 -1.62
CA THR A 46 2.87 12.66 -2.36
C THR A 46 2.70 11.22 -1.87
N ALA A 47 1.85 10.99 -0.86
CA ALA A 47 1.60 9.65 -0.35
C ALA A 47 1.03 8.74 -1.46
N PRO A 48 1.57 7.53 -1.66
CA PRO A 48 1.07 6.59 -2.65
C PRO A 48 -0.38 6.21 -2.37
N MET A 49 -1.26 6.49 -3.32
CA MET A 49 -2.63 5.99 -3.33
C MET A 49 -2.70 4.71 -4.14
N THR A 50 -3.28 3.67 -3.55
CA THR A 50 -3.56 2.42 -4.24
C THR A 50 -5.04 2.33 -4.58
N CYS A 51 -5.35 2.03 -5.84
CA CYS A 51 -6.71 1.67 -6.27
C CYS A 51 -6.70 0.35 -7.03
N ARG A 52 -7.85 -0.35 -6.98
CA ARG A 52 -8.06 -1.56 -7.77
C ARG A 52 -8.67 -1.18 -9.10
N LEU A 53 -8.02 -1.59 -10.17
CA LEU A 53 -8.49 -1.40 -11.53
C LEU A 53 -9.16 -2.68 -12.02
N HIS A 54 -10.40 -2.56 -12.49
CA HIS A 54 -11.14 -3.64 -13.13
C HIS A 54 -11.53 -3.21 -14.54
N LEU A 55 -10.90 -3.80 -15.54
CA LEU A 55 -11.13 -3.49 -16.96
C LEU A 55 -11.83 -4.67 -17.61
N ARG A 56 -12.81 -4.38 -18.47
CA ARG A 56 -13.49 -5.38 -19.28
C ARG A 56 -13.55 -4.91 -20.73
N LEU A 57 -13.01 -5.71 -21.64
CA LEU A 57 -13.06 -5.48 -23.09
C LEU A 57 -13.66 -6.72 -23.76
N GLY A 58 -14.91 -6.63 -24.19
CA GLY A 58 -15.66 -7.79 -24.66
C GLY A 58 -15.75 -8.89 -23.58
N SER A 59 -15.19 -10.06 -23.87
CA SER A 59 -15.10 -11.19 -22.92
C SER A 59 -13.83 -11.19 -22.06
N GLN A 60 -12.87 -10.29 -22.32
CA GLN A 60 -11.62 -10.21 -21.58
C GLN A 60 -11.81 -9.35 -20.33
N VAL A 61 -11.26 -9.81 -19.22
CA VAL A 61 -11.28 -9.10 -17.93
C VAL A 61 -9.87 -9.02 -17.39
N LEU A 62 -9.47 -7.83 -16.93
CA LEU A 62 -8.23 -7.56 -16.24
C LEU A 62 -8.53 -7.02 -14.84
N HIS A 63 -7.99 -7.71 -13.83
CA HIS A 63 -7.89 -7.21 -12.46
C HIS A 63 -6.46 -6.77 -12.21
N ALA A 64 -6.27 -5.50 -11.89
CA ALA A 64 -4.96 -4.93 -11.61
C ALA A 64 -5.02 -4.01 -10.40
N GLN A 65 -3.85 -3.67 -9.87
CA GLN A 65 -3.68 -2.64 -8.87
C GLN A 65 -2.94 -1.48 -9.52
N LEU A 66 -3.46 -0.27 -9.34
CA LEU A 66 -2.79 0.96 -9.74
C LEU A 66 -2.34 1.67 -8.46
N CYS A 67 -1.06 2.00 -8.39
CA CYS A 67 -0.49 2.79 -7.31
C CYS A 67 0.11 4.07 -7.92
N ALA A 68 -0.34 5.24 -7.47
CA ALA A 68 0.15 6.53 -7.91
C ALA A 68 -0.10 7.60 -6.84
N ASP A 69 0.54 8.76 -6.96
CA ASP A 69 0.26 9.88 -6.07
C ASP A 69 -1.16 10.45 -6.31
N ALA A 70 -1.61 11.32 -5.39
CA ALA A 70 -2.93 11.93 -5.46
C ALA A 70 -3.14 12.74 -6.74
N ARG A 71 -2.09 13.39 -7.27
CA ARG A 71 -2.19 14.19 -8.50
C ARG A 71 -2.48 13.32 -9.71
N VAL A 72 -1.78 12.19 -9.87
CA VAL A 72 -2.02 11.24 -10.96
C VAL A 72 -3.43 10.64 -10.84
N MET A 73 -3.86 10.28 -9.63
CA MET A 73 -5.21 9.76 -9.40
C MET A 73 -6.29 10.79 -9.76
N LEU A 74 -6.10 12.05 -9.40
CA LEU A 74 -7.03 13.13 -9.76
C LEU A 74 -7.04 13.41 -11.27
N GLN A 75 -5.91 13.32 -11.96
CA GLN A 75 -5.87 13.41 -13.42
C GLN A 75 -6.63 12.26 -14.08
N LEU A 76 -6.43 11.03 -13.58
CA LEU A 76 -7.15 9.86 -14.04
C LEU A 76 -8.66 10.03 -13.86
N LEU A 77 -9.10 10.42 -12.66
CA LEU A 77 -10.51 10.64 -12.31
C LEU A 77 -11.12 11.88 -12.99
N GLY A 78 -10.31 12.88 -13.33
CA GLY A 78 -10.73 14.07 -14.07
C GLY A 78 -10.81 13.86 -15.58
N GLY A 79 -10.34 12.70 -16.08
CA GLY A 79 -10.43 12.30 -17.47
C GLY A 79 -11.84 11.91 -17.92
N HIS A 80 -11.92 11.12 -19.00
CA HIS A 80 -13.14 10.74 -19.72
C HIS A 80 -14.31 10.34 -18.81
N HIS A 81 -15.50 10.91 -19.07
CA HIS A 81 -16.88 10.47 -18.74
C HIS A 81 -17.10 9.40 -17.66
N TRP A 82 -16.38 9.50 -16.53
CA TRP A 82 -16.55 8.57 -15.42
C TRP A 82 -17.98 8.65 -14.90
N GLN A 83 -18.66 7.52 -14.87
CA GLN A 83 -19.94 7.42 -14.19
C GLN A 83 -19.67 7.01 -12.74
N PRO A 84 -19.91 7.90 -11.76
CA PRO A 84 -19.69 7.56 -10.37
C PRO A 84 -20.61 6.42 -9.96
N HIS A 85 -20.02 5.28 -9.63
CA HIS A 85 -20.76 4.12 -9.16
C HIS A 85 -20.72 4.08 -7.63
N ARG A 86 -21.78 4.57 -6.99
CA ARG A 86 -21.92 4.53 -5.53
C ARG A 86 -22.65 3.24 -5.17
N GLN A 87 -21.94 2.31 -4.53
CA GLN A 87 -22.55 1.16 -3.86
C GLN A 87 -22.54 1.40 -2.36
N ASN A 88 -23.62 1.01 -1.68
CA ASN A 88 -23.59 0.92 -0.23
C ASN A 88 -22.64 -0.22 0.15
N VAL A 89 -21.63 0.10 0.93
CA VAL A 89 -20.80 -0.91 1.57
C VAL A 89 -21.68 -1.65 2.56
N ALA A 90 -21.63 -2.98 2.54
CA ALA A 90 -22.39 -3.80 3.47
C ALA A 90 -21.98 -3.45 4.92
N GLN A 91 -22.95 -3.42 5.85
CA GLN A 91 -22.67 -3.03 7.24
C GLN A 91 -21.68 -3.97 7.94
N ASP A 92 -21.56 -5.19 7.45
CA ASP A 92 -20.68 -6.26 7.93
C ASP A 92 -19.36 -6.34 7.15
N TRP A 93 -19.04 -5.35 6.30
CA TRP A 93 -17.80 -5.34 5.55
C TRP A 93 -16.58 -5.42 6.48
N PRO A 94 -15.79 -6.51 6.43
CA PRO A 94 -14.72 -6.70 7.40
C PRO A 94 -13.55 -5.75 7.09
N ILE A 95 -13.18 -4.94 8.07
CA ILE A 95 -11.92 -4.18 8.04
C ILE A 95 -10.83 -5.10 8.59
N ARG A 96 -9.86 -5.44 7.73
CA ARG A 96 -8.70 -6.26 8.11
C ARG A 96 -7.49 -5.34 8.25
N GLN A 97 -7.06 -5.10 9.47
CA GLN A 97 -5.84 -4.37 9.78
C GLN A 97 -4.78 -5.36 10.27
N PRO A 98 -3.61 -5.47 9.63
CA PRO A 98 -2.52 -6.27 10.17
C PRO A 98 -2.01 -5.64 11.48
N LEU A 99 -1.76 -6.47 12.47
CA LEU A 99 -1.07 -6.06 13.69
C LEU A 99 0.44 -6.20 13.47
N VAL A 100 1.11 -5.10 13.12
CA VAL A 100 2.55 -5.08 12.89
C VAL A 100 3.26 -5.02 14.24
N LEU A 101 4.02 -6.07 14.59
CA LEU A 101 4.72 -6.16 15.88
C LEU A 101 6.04 -5.37 15.88
N GLY A 102 6.66 -5.25 14.72
CA GLY A 102 7.92 -4.56 14.53
C GLY A 102 8.41 -4.64 13.10
N GLU A 103 9.52 -3.97 12.84
CA GLU A 103 10.13 -3.85 11.52
C GLU A 103 11.62 -4.21 11.60
N LEU A 104 12.12 -4.82 10.53
CA LEU A 104 13.52 -5.13 10.34
C LEU A 104 13.88 -5.04 8.87
N SER A 105 15.14 -4.70 8.60
CA SER A 105 15.71 -4.66 7.26
C SER A 105 16.71 -5.79 7.09
N LEU A 106 16.54 -6.59 6.03
CA LEU A 106 17.49 -7.63 5.63
C LEU A 106 18.03 -7.31 4.24
N SER A 107 19.30 -7.64 4.00
CA SER A 107 19.81 -7.75 2.65
C SER A 107 19.13 -8.92 1.92
N LEU A 108 19.18 -8.90 0.58
CA LEU A 108 18.62 -10.00 -0.21
C LEU A 108 19.29 -11.34 0.14
N ASP A 109 20.60 -11.34 0.38
CA ASP A 109 21.36 -12.53 0.76
C ASP A 109 20.94 -13.05 2.14
N GLN A 110 20.71 -12.15 3.11
CA GLN A 110 20.22 -12.53 4.44
C GLN A 110 18.81 -13.14 4.34
N LEU A 111 17.91 -12.50 3.59
CA LEU A 111 16.56 -13.02 3.37
C LEU A 111 16.58 -14.40 2.70
N ALA A 112 17.47 -14.60 1.72
CA ALA A 112 17.62 -15.88 1.03
C ALA A 112 18.24 -16.97 1.91
N SER A 113 19.00 -16.60 2.94
CA SER A 113 19.65 -17.55 3.85
C SER A 113 18.74 -18.08 4.97
N LEU A 114 17.58 -17.46 5.22
CA LEU A 114 16.69 -17.81 6.34
C LEU A 114 16.22 -19.26 6.29
N GLN A 115 16.29 -19.92 7.45
CA GLN A 115 15.81 -21.29 7.66
C GLN A 115 14.74 -21.34 8.77
N PRO A 116 13.85 -22.35 8.74
CA PRO A 116 12.93 -22.60 9.85
C PRO A 116 13.69 -22.76 11.18
N GLY A 117 13.32 -21.96 12.18
CA GLY A 117 13.97 -21.94 13.48
C GLY A 117 14.90 -20.74 13.72
N ASP A 118 15.23 -19.98 12.67
CA ASP A 118 15.96 -18.73 12.83
C ASP A 118 15.15 -17.71 13.64
N VAL A 119 15.84 -16.96 14.50
CA VAL A 119 15.25 -15.90 15.32
C VAL A 119 15.55 -14.56 14.70
N LEU A 120 14.51 -13.81 14.38
CA LEU A 120 14.60 -12.45 13.84
C LEU A 120 14.30 -11.45 14.95
N LEU A 121 15.22 -10.50 15.16
CA LEU A 121 15.04 -9.41 16.10
C LEU A 121 14.66 -8.14 15.33
N PRO A 122 13.47 -7.57 15.57
CA PRO A 122 13.09 -6.29 14.97
C PRO A 122 14.07 -5.19 15.35
N SER A 123 14.46 -4.36 14.38
CA SER A 123 15.21 -3.13 14.66
C SER A 123 14.33 -2.04 15.26
N LEU A 124 13.03 -2.09 14.97
CA LEU A 124 12.00 -1.24 15.55
C LEU A 124 10.89 -2.13 16.11
N CYS A 125 10.65 -2.06 17.42
CA CYS A 125 9.55 -2.74 18.08
C CYS A 125 8.39 -1.76 18.27
N HIS A 126 7.18 -2.14 17.85
CA HIS A 126 5.95 -1.35 18.07
C HIS A 126 5.23 -1.73 19.36
N PHE A 127 5.65 -2.84 19.98
CA PHE A 127 5.14 -3.37 21.23
C PHE A 127 6.29 -3.67 22.19
N ASP A 128 6.07 -3.43 23.47
CA ASP A 128 6.96 -3.81 24.56
C ASP A 128 6.69 -5.24 25.04
N GLU A 129 7.52 -5.70 25.97
CA GLU A 129 7.44 -7.04 26.56
C GLU A 129 6.18 -7.27 27.39
N GLU A 130 5.54 -6.20 27.87
CA GLU A 130 4.29 -6.24 28.62
C GLU A 130 3.06 -6.21 27.70
N GLY A 131 3.27 -6.09 26.38
CA GLY A 131 2.23 -6.07 25.37
C GLY A 131 1.61 -4.69 25.15
N GLY A 132 2.16 -3.64 25.75
CA GLY A 132 1.84 -2.25 25.47
C GLY A 132 2.45 -1.82 24.15
N GLY A 133 1.75 -1.02 23.36
CA GLY A 133 2.28 -0.60 22.06
C GLY A 133 1.45 0.48 21.38
N ARG A 134 1.80 0.72 20.12
CA ARG A 134 1.09 1.70 19.26
C ARG A 134 0.60 1.03 17.99
N LEU A 135 -0.61 1.37 17.58
CA LEU A 135 -1.21 0.89 16.35
C LEU A 135 -1.71 2.04 15.50
N GLN A 136 -1.32 2.07 14.22
CA GLN A 136 -1.93 2.95 13.25
C GLN A 136 -3.21 2.31 12.70
N LEU A 137 -4.33 3.01 12.85
CA LEU A 137 -5.63 2.59 12.32
C LEU A 137 -6.40 3.81 11.83
N ALA A 138 -6.88 3.75 10.59
CA ALA A 138 -7.65 4.82 9.95
C ALA A 138 -6.95 6.20 9.97
N GLY A 139 -5.62 6.22 9.78
CA GLY A 139 -4.82 7.44 9.78
C GLY A 139 -4.61 8.06 11.17
N ARG A 140 -4.92 7.32 12.24
CA ARG A 140 -4.75 7.74 13.63
C ARG A 140 -3.82 6.79 14.36
N GLN A 141 -3.08 7.31 15.33
CA GLN A 141 -2.26 6.50 16.22
C GLN A 141 -3.03 6.22 17.51
N TRP A 142 -3.04 4.95 17.90
CA TRP A 142 -3.71 4.49 19.10
C TRP A 142 -2.71 3.85 20.05
N ALA A 143 -2.75 4.26 21.32
CA ALA A 143 -2.12 3.50 22.39
C ALA A 143 -2.94 2.23 22.64
N VAL A 144 -2.30 1.07 22.54
CA VAL A 144 -2.95 -0.24 22.63
C VAL A 144 -2.29 -1.12 23.69
N GLN A 145 -3.08 -2.03 24.23
CA GLN A 145 -2.61 -3.10 25.11
C GLN A 145 -3.04 -4.43 24.53
N THR A 146 -2.10 -5.37 24.41
CA THR A 146 -2.42 -6.74 24.04
C THR A 146 -2.77 -7.58 25.27
N ASP A 147 -3.70 -8.51 25.09
CA ASP A 147 -4.12 -9.48 26.10
C ASP A 147 -4.32 -10.83 25.39
N SER A 148 -3.93 -11.92 26.02
CA SER A 148 -4.09 -13.26 25.46
C SER A 148 -5.19 -14.00 26.21
N ARG A 149 -6.20 -14.48 25.49
CA ARG A 149 -7.31 -15.25 26.09
C ARG A 149 -7.65 -16.42 25.19
N ALA A 150 -7.69 -17.62 25.77
CA ALA A 150 -8.07 -18.85 25.06
C ALA A 150 -7.37 -19.01 23.69
N GLU A 151 -6.03 -18.88 23.69
CA GLU A 151 -5.18 -19.01 22.49
C GLU A 151 -5.40 -17.94 21.40
N GLN A 152 -6.15 -16.88 21.72
CA GLN A 152 -6.34 -15.74 20.84
C GLN A 152 -5.71 -14.48 21.43
N LEU A 153 -5.04 -13.72 20.56
CA LEU A 153 -4.50 -12.42 20.88
C LEU A 153 -5.60 -11.36 20.68
N TYR A 154 -5.89 -10.62 21.72
CA TYR A 154 -6.79 -9.48 21.71
C TYR A 154 -5.99 -8.19 21.82
N VAL A 155 -6.46 -7.16 21.11
CA VAL A 155 -5.90 -5.81 21.18
C VAL A 155 -6.97 -4.89 21.75
N ARG A 156 -6.65 -4.22 22.86
CA ARG A 156 -7.52 -3.23 23.49
C ARG A 156 -6.99 -1.84 23.17
N PHE A 157 -7.82 -1.04 22.52
CA PHE A 157 -7.58 0.38 22.28
C PHE A 157 -7.83 1.15 23.58
N SER A 158 -6.88 1.97 24.01
CA SER A 158 -7.00 2.73 25.26
C SER A 158 -7.47 4.17 25.00
N HIS A 159 -6.71 4.94 24.22
CA HIS A 159 -7.05 6.28 23.78
C HIS A 159 -6.27 6.64 22.51
N GLU A 160 -6.77 7.65 21.80
CA GLU A 160 -6.13 8.23 20.63
C GLU A 160 -4.97 9.13 21.09
N GLU A 161 -3.80 8.93 20.50
CA GLU A 161 -2.69 9.85 20.67
C GLU A 161 -2.72 10.86 19.52
N ASP A 162 -2.84 12.16 19.86
CA ASP A 162 -2.56 13.20 18.88
C ASP A 162 -1.08 13.07 18.50
N LEU A 163 -0.83 12.82 17.22
CA LEU A 163 0.49 13.00 16.64
C LEU A 163 0.82 14.48 16.79
N GLY A 164 1.48 14.83 17.89
CA GLY A 164 2.14 16.12 18.02
C GLY A 164 3.07 16.24 16.83
N HIS A 165 2.71 17.08 15.86
CA HIS A 165 3.63 17.54 14.84
C HIS A 165 4.82 18.14 15.61
N GLY A 166 5.90 17.38 15.69
CA GLY A 166 7.16 17.84 16.25
C GLY A 166 7.59 19.10 15.49
N GLN A 167 7.90 20.13 16.27
CA GLN A 167 8.45 21.41 15.82
C GLN A 167 9.74 21.25 15.03
#